data_AF-A0A317IYK0-F1
#
_entry.id   AF-A0A317IYK0-F1
#
_cell.length_a   1.000
_cell.length_b   1.000
_cell.length_c   1.000
_cell.angle_alpha   90.00
_cell.angle_beta   90.00
_cell.angle_gamma   90.00
#
_symmetry.space_group_name_H-M   'P 1'
#
loop_
_entity.id
_entity.type
_entity.pdbx_description
1 polymer ?
#
loop_
_entity_poly.entity_id
_entity_poly.type
_entity_poly.pdbx_seq_one_letter_code
_entity_poly.pdbx_strand_id
1 'polypeptide(L)' 'MKKPRCGAKTRKGTPCQASAIWSTRSKRYTRCRNHGGCSTGPTTAEGIERIRRAATKDGRYSKRPDAGPSVM' A
#
# COMPACT_ATOMS: atom_id res chain seq x y z
N MET A 1 5.62 21.54 -17.01
CA MET A 1 5.84 20.11 -16.71
C MET A 1 4.50 19.38 -16.70
N LYS A 2 4.32 18.35 -17.56
CA LYS A 2 3.04 17.64 -17.71
C LYS A 2 2.86 16.66 -16.54
N LYS A 3 1.71 16.73 -15.84
CA LYS A 3 1.40 15.74 -14.79
C LYS A 3 1.31 14.35 -15.43
N PRO A 4 1.99 13.32 -14.88
CA PRO A 4 1.89 11.97 -15.42
C PRO A 4 0.48 11.41 -15.22
N ARG A 5 0.18 10.32 -15.93
CA ARG A 5 -1.09 9.60 -15.80
C ARG A 5 -1.02 8.60 -14.65
N CYS A 6 -2.17 8.27 -14.07
CA CYS A 6 -2.26 7.36 -12.92
C CYS A 6 -1.70 5.96 -13.21
N GLY A 7 -1.95 5.40 -14.40
CA GLY A 7 -1.42 4.10 -14.83
C GLY A 7 -2.00 2.87 -14.10
N ALA A 8 -2.82 3.04 -13.05
CA ALA A 8 -3.44 1.92 -12.34
C ALA A 8 -4.40 1.13 -13.25
N LYS A 9 -4.43 -0.20 -13.12
CA LYS A 9 -5.35 -1.05 -13.87
C LYS A 9 -6.79 -0.78 -13.41
N THR A 10 -7.65 -0.39 -14.36
CA THR A 10 -9.08 -0.19 -14.10
C THR A 10 -9.81 -1.54 -14.07
N ARG A 11 -11.09 -1.52 -13.64
CA ARG A 11 -11.95 -2.73 -13.67
C ARG A 11 -12.11 -3.31 -15.08
N LYS A 12 -12.00 -2.48 -16.13
CA LYS A 12 -12.03 -2.91 -17.55
C LYS A 12 -10.70 -3.51 -18.03
N GLY A 13 -9.69 -3.59 -17.18
CA GLY A 13 -8.37 -4.12 -17.50
C GLY A 13 -7.42 -3.13 -18.17
N THR A 14 -7.87 -1.94 -18.53
CA THR A 14 -7.06 -0.89 -19.18
C THR A 14 -6.38 0.04 -18.17
N PRO A 15 -5.28 0.73 -18.52
CA PRO A 15 -4.59 1.67 -17.64
C PRO A 15 -5.40 2.96 -17.42
N CYS A 16 -5.40 3.45 -16.19
CA CYS A 16 -6.12 4.65 -15.79
C CYS A 16 -5.50 5.92 -16.40
N GLN A 17 -6.33 6.66 -17.14
CA GLN A 17 -5.98 7.90 -17.82
C GLN A 17 -6.15 9.17 -16.96
N ALA A 18 -6.66 9.02 -15.73
CA ALA A 18 -6.78 10.14 -14.81
C ALA A 18 -5.41 10.71 -14.45
N SER A 19 -5.35 12.01 -14.13
CA SER A 19 -4.13 12.67 -13.70
C SER A 19 -3.61 12.08 -12.39
N ALA A 20 -2.30 11.84 -12.35
CA ALA A 20 -1.58 11.53 -11.12
C ALA A 20 -1.61 12.72 -10.14
N ILE A 21 -1.56 12.43 -8.85
CA ILE A 21 -1.56 13.46 -7.80
C ILE A 21 -0.13 13.65 -7.30
N TRP A 22 0.30 14.89 -7.10
CA TRP A 22 1.57 15.15 -6.42
C TRP A 22 1.41 14.89 -4.92
N SER A 23 2.16 13.96 -4.37
CA SER A 23 2.17 13.66 -2.94
C SER A 23 3.30 14.43 -2.26
N THR A 24 2.95 15.28 -1.30
CA THR A 24 3.94 16.00 -0.47
C THR A 24 4.75 15.05 0.42
N ARG A 25 4.12 13.98 0.91
CA ARG A 25 4.77 12.97 1.75
C ARG A 25 5.84 12.17 1.02
N SER A 26 5.52 11.69 -0.18
CA SER A 26 6.46 10.86 -0.97
C SER A 26 7.29 11.66 -1.98
N LYS A 27 7.06 12.99 -2.06
CA LYS A 27 7.73 13.93 -2.97
C LYS A 27 7.76 13.43 -4.43
N ARG A 28 6.68 12.77 -4.85
CA ARG A 28 6.51 12.21 -6.19
C ARG A 28 5.05 12.20 -6.62
N TYR A 29 4.82 12.04 -7.92
CA TYR A 29 3.49 11.77 -8.44
C TYR A 29 3.04 10.36 -8.08
N THR A 30 1.88 10.25 -7.43
CA THR A 30 1.22 9.00 -7.05
C THR A 30 0.04 8.72 -7.99
N ARG A 31 -0.69 7.63 -7.72
CA ARG A 31 -1.92 7.29 -8.45
C ARG A 31 -2.97 8.43 -8.34
N CYS A 32 -4.08 8.31 -9.09
CA CYS A 32 -5.17 9.28 -8.96
C CYS A 32 -5.97 9.06 -7.67
N ARG A 33 -6.87 10.00 -7.34
CA ARG A 33 -7.72 9.97 -6.14
C ARG A 33 -8.49 8.65 -6.00
N ASN A 34 -8.99 8.12 -7.11
CA ASN A 34 -9.79 6.88 -7.13
C ASN A 34 -8.95 5.61 -6.98
N HIS A 35 -7.64 5.67 -7.25
CA HIS A 35 -6.73 4.53 -7.16
C HIS A 35 -5.74 4.68 -6.00
N GLY A 36 -6.14 5.40 -4.94
CA GLY A 36 -5.38 5.51 -3.69
C GLY A 36 -4.25 6.56 -3.73
N GLY A 37 -4.27 7.49 -4.69
CA GLY A 37 -3.29 8.58 -4.78
C GLY A 37 -3.16 9.44 -3.54
N CYS A 38 -4.28 9.62 -2.84
CA CYS A 38 -4.38 10.37 -1.59
C CYS A 38 -4.22 9.49 -0.33
N SER A 39 -4.04 8.18 -0.49
CA SER A 39 -3.95 7.27 0.65
C SER A 39 -2.62 7.46 1.37
N THR A 40 -2.71 7.63 2.69
CA THR A 40 -1.58 7.77 3.60
C THR A 40 -1.05 6.42 4.10
N GLY A 41 -1.79 5.33 3.87
CA GLY A 41 -1.56 4.04 4.55
C GLY A 41 -1.96 4.08 6.04
N PRO A 42 -1.96 2.93 6.73
CA PRO A 42 -2.18 2.90 8.17
C PRO A 42 -1.01 3.57 8.90
N THR A 43 -1.30 4.39 9.90
CA THR A 43 -0.29 5.06 10.73
C THR A 43 -0.22 4.48 12.14
N THR A 44 -1.16 3.63 12.53
CA THR A 44 -1.21 2.99 13.86
C THR A 44 -0.66 1.56 13.80
N ALA A 45 -0.10 1.09 14.91
CA ALA A 45 0.40 -0.29 15.04
C ALA A 45 -0.70 -1.32 14.76
N GLU A 46 -1.89 -1.12 15.33
CA GLU A 46 -3.07 -1.96 15.10
C GLU A 46 -3.50 -1.97 13.62
N GLY A 47 -3.46 -0.81 12.96
CA GLY A 47 -3.80 -0.71 11.55
C GLY A 47 -2.81 -1.46 10.66
N ILE A 48 -1.52 -1.39 11.00
CA ILE A 48 -0.47 -2.14 10.32
C ILE A 48 -0.66 -3.64 10.55
N GLU A 49 -0.96 -4.07 11.78
CA GLU A 49 -1.20 -5.48 12.10
C GLU A 49 -2.42 -6.03 11.36
N ARG A 50 -3.52 -5.26 11.30
CA ARG A 50 -4.72 -5.63 10.53
C ARG A 50 -4.40 -5.89 9.07
N ILE A 51 -3.62 -5.02 8.43
CA ILE A 51 -3.21 -5.21 7.03
C ILE A 51 -2.30 -6.43 6.90
N ARG A 52 -1.35 -6.63 7.84
CA ARG A 52 -0.49 -7.82 7.85
C ARG A 52 -1.32 -9.10 7.91
N ARG A 53 -2.28 -9.18 8.84
CA ARG A 53 -3.18 -10.34 8.98
C ARG A 53 -4.00 -10.57 7.72
N ALA A 54 -4.57 -9.52 7.13
CA ALA A 54 -5.35 -9.63 5.89
C ALA A 54 -4.51 -10.06 4.67
N ALA A 55 -3.22 -9.71 4.63
CA ALA A 55 -2.32 -10.11 3.56
C ALA A 55 -1.75 -11.54 3.75
N THR A 56 -1.81 -12.09 4.96
CA THR A 56 -1.36 -13.46 5.25
C THR A 56 -2.33 -14.45 4.64
N LYS A 57 -1.84 -15.26 3.68
CA LYS A 57 -2.62 -16.35 3.08
C LYS A 57 -2.57 -17.63 3.93
N ASP A 58 -1.36 -18.17 4.14
CA ASP A 58 -1.23 -19.53 4.68
C ASP A 58 -0.34 -19.60 5.94
N GLY A 59 0.18 -18.48 6.45
CA GLY A 59 1.00 -18.40 7.69
C GLY A 59 2.38 -19.11 7.64
N ARG A 60 2.65 -19.93 6.62
CA ARG A 60 3.86 -20.77 6.50
C ARG A 60 5.18 -19.99 6.51
N TYR A 61 5.17 -18.75 6.03
CA TYR A 61 6.36 -17.89 5.94
C TYR A 61 6.28 -16.65 6.85
N SER A 62 5.23 -16.52 7.66
CA SER A 62 5.18 -15.46 8.66
C SER A 62 6.01 -15.87 9.87
N LYS A 63 6.97 -15.03 10.29
CA LYS A 63 7.63 -15.21 11.58
C LYS A 63 6.56 -15.28 12.67
N ARG A 64 6.43 -16.43 13.32
CA ARG A 64 5.65 -16.60 14.53
C ARG A 64 6.16 -15.57 15.55
N PRO A 65 5.33 -14.67 16.07
CA PRO A 65 5.78 -13.66 17.03
C PRO A 65 6.21 -14.26 18.38
N ASP A 66 5.93 -15.55 18.63
CA ASP A 66 6.27 -16.26 19.87
C ASP A 66 7.68 -16.87 19.92
N ALA A 67 8.54 -16.65 18.91
CA ALA A 67 9.98 -16.89 19.07
C ALA A 67 10.62 -15.72 19.82
N GLY A 68 10.36 -15.62 21.12
CA GLY A 68 11.23 -14.87 22.02
C GLY A 68 12.67 -15.40 21.95
N PRO A 69 13.70 -14.63 22.34
CA PRO A 69 15.04 -15.18 22.41
C PRO A 69 15.01 -16.37 23.37
N SER A 70 15.43 -17.54 22.88
CA SER A 70 15.75 -18.69 23.72
C SER A 70 16.88 -18.27 24.65
N VAL A 71 16.55 -17.67 25.79
CA VAL A 71 17.48 -17.52 26.90
C VAL A 71 17.64 -18.91 27.52
N MET A 72 18.89 -19.38 27.48
CA MET A 72 19.35 -20.56 28.22
C MET A 72 19.34 -20.27 29.72
#